data_AF-A0A1M4L0X2-F1
#
_entry.id   AF-A0A1M4L0X2-F1
#
_cell.length_a   1.000
_cell.length_b   1.000
_cell.length_c   1.000
_cell.angle_alpha   90.00
_cell.angle_beta   90.00
_cell.angle_gamma   90.00
#
_symmetry.space_group_name_H-M   'P 1'
#
loop_
_entity.id
_entity.type
_entity.pdbx_description
1 polymer ?
#
loop_
_entity_poly.entity_id
_entity_poly.type
_entity_poly.pdbx_seq_one_letter_code
_entity_poly.pdbx_strand_id
1 'polypeptide(L)' 'MHSRVECEDQLHGERHQLTLVYPHEADAAQGRVSVLAPVGSALLGLAVGQSIDWQAPGGRPLRLRVIAVQAADAAARATR' A
#
# COMPACT_ATOMS: atom_id res chain seq x y z
N MET A 1 11.34 -5.67 -0.34
CA MET A 1 9.90 -5.38 -0.57
C MET A 1 9.81 -3.88 -0.74
N HIS A 2 9.38 -3.39 -1.90
CA HIS A 2 9.30 -1.95 -2.20
C HIS A 2 8.15 -1.65 -3.17
N SER A 3 7.11 -2.50 -3.18
CA SER A 3 5.99 -2.34 -4.11
C SER A 3 5.20 -1.08 -3.78
N ARG A 4 4.93 -0.26 -4.79
CA ARG A 4 4.07 0.91 -4.70
C ARG A 4 2.65 0.50 -5.07
N VAL A 5 1.71 0.84 -4.21
CA VAL A 5 0.28 0.54 -4.34
C VAL A 5 -0.45 1.87 -4.35
N GLU A 6 -1.23 2.10 -5.39
CA GLU A 6 -2.20 3.19 -5.42
C GLU A 6 -3.56 2.62 -5.04
N CYS A 7 -4.24 3.28 -4.11
CA CYS A 7 -5.57 2.95 -3.69
C CYS A 7 -6.48 4.17 -3.59
N GLU A 8 -7.76 3.95 -3.79
CA GLU A 8 -8.81 4.95 -3.62
C GLU A 8 -9.65 4.57 -2.41
N ASP A 9 -9.82 5.50 -1.48
CA ASP A 9 -10.79 5.37 -0.40
C ASP A 9 -12.19 5.66 -0.95
N GLN A 10 -12.99 4.60 -1.08
CA GLN A 10 -14.35 4.69 -1.61
C GLN A 10 -15.32 5.41 -0.68
N LEU A 11 -14.98 5.57 0.60
CA LEU A 11 -15.86 6.25 1.57
C LEU A 11 -15.71 7.77 1.52
N HIS A 12 -14.50 8.28 1.27
CA HIS A 12 -14.21 9.71 1.31
C HIS A 12 -13.73 10.28 -0.03
N GLY A 13 -13.48 9.43 -1.04
CA GLY A 13 -13.02 9.84 -2.37
C GLY A 13 -11.54 10.26 -2.43
N GLU A 14 -10.76 9.93 -1.40
CA GLU A 14 -9.35 10.27 -1.32
C GLU A 14 -8.49 9.22 -2.05
N ARG A 15 -7.43 9.65 -2.74
CA ARG A 15 -6.44 8.75 -3.33
C ARG A 15 -5.20 8.70 -2.45
N HIS A 16 -4.74 7.49 -2.19
CA HIS A 16 -3.56 7.22 -1.40
C HIS A 16 -2.54 6.46 -2.22
N GLN A 17 -1.27 6.83 -2.06
CA GLN A 17 -0.15 6.13 -2.66
C GLN A 17 0.74 5.62 -1.53
N LEU A 18 0.80 4.29 -1.40
CA LEU A 18 1.49 3.60 -0.33
C LEU A 18 2.66 2.82 -0.90
N THR A 19 3.78 2.78 -0.18
CA THR A 19 4.92 1.93 -0.53
C THR A 19 5.09 0.88 0.55
N LEU A 20 4.93 -0.40 0.19
CA LEU A 20 5.14 -1.51 1.11
C LEU A 20 6.64 -1.74 1.30
N VAL A 21 7.11 -1.56 2.53
CA VAL A 21 8.52 -1.64 2.93
C VAL A 21 8.70 -2.60 4.11
N TYR A 22 9.95 -2.92 4.48
CA TYR A 22 10.20 -3.69 5.69
C TYR A 22 9.95 -2.85 6.96
N PRO A 23 9.70 -3.48 8.13
CA PRO A 23 9.35 -2.77 9.36
C PRO A 23 10.32 -1.66 9.78
N HIS A 24 11.62 -1.84 9.53
CA HIS A 24 12.66 -0.87 9.89
C HIS A 24 12.70 0.36 8.97
N GLU A 25 11.98 0.33 7.85
CA GLU A 25 11.94 1.41 6.84
C GLU A 25 10.58 2.14 6.85
N ALA A 26 9.67 1.71 7.71
CA ALA A 26 8.31 2.22 7.77
C ALA A 26 8.31 3.69 8.24
N ASP A 27 7.63 4.54 7.48
CA ASP A 27 7.51 5.96 7.72
C ASP A 27 6.18 6.44 7.13
N ALA A 28 5.19 6.59 8.01
CA ALA A 28 3.85 7.01 7.62
C ALA A 28 3.84 8.43 7.01
N ALA A 29 4.75 9.31 7.42
CA ALA A 29 4.84 10.66 6.89
C ALA A 29 5.33 10.66 5.42
N GLN A 30 6.09 9.64 5.02
CA GLN A 30 6.51 9.42 3.63
C GLN A 30 5.63 8.43 2.85
N GLY A 31 4.51 7.99 3.42
CA GLY A 31 3.65 6.98 2.79
C GLY A 31 4.30 5.59 2.70
N ARG A 32 5.31 5.31 3.53
CA ARG A 32 5.97 4.00 3.62
C ARG A 32 5.31 3.18 4.71
N VAL A 33 4.71 2.06 4.30
CA VAL A 33 3.92 1.18 5.17
C VAL A 33 4.69 -0.12 5.36
N SER A 34 4.88 -0.51 6.62
CA SER A 34 5.46 -1.82 6.93
C SER A 34 4.58 -2.94 6.36
N VAL A 35 5.21 -3.89 5.70
CA VAL A 35 4.61 -5.15 5.28
C VAL A 35 3.97 -5.94 6.44
N LEU A 36 4.39 -5.69 7.69
CA LEU A 36 3.84 -6.31 8.90
C LEU A 36 2.73 -5.47 9.57
N ALA A 37 2.47 -4.25 9.10
CA ALA A 37 1.35 -3.46 9.61
C ALA A 37 0.02 -4.12 9.18
N PRO A 38 -1.09 -3.93 9.93
CA PRO A 38 -2.38 -4.50 9.56
C PRO A 38 -2.80 -4.19 8.12
N VAL A 39 -2.61 -2.93 7.68
CA VAL A 39 -2.88 -2.51 6.30
C VAL A 39 -1.87 -3.10 5.31
N GLY A 40 -0.58 -3.22 5.68
CA GLY A 40 0.44 -3.78 4.80
C GLY A 40 0.21 -5.26 4.49
N SER A 41 -0.10 -6.05 5.52
CA SER A 41 -0.47 -7.46 5.38
C SER A 41 -1.78 -7.65 4.63
N ALA A 42 -2.76 -6.74 4.79
CA ALA A 42 -4.02 -6.80 4.06
C ALA A 42 -3.85 -6.46 2.57
N LEU A 43 -2.92 -5.54 2.24
CA LEU A 43 -2.59 -5.20 0.85
C LEU A 43 -1.75 -6.28 0.16
N LEU A 44 -0.96 -7.05 0.92
CA LEU A 44 -0.25 -8.22 0.40
C LEU A 44 -1.25 -9.25 -0.13
N GLY A 45 -1.18 -9.52 -1.43
CA GLY A 45 -2.02 -10.51 -2.10
C GLY A 45 -3.30 -9.93 -2.72
N LEU A 46 -3.58 -8.63 -2.54
CA LEU A 46 -4.64 -7.98 -3.31
C LEU A 46 -4.18 -7.68 -4.73
N ALA A 47 -5.08 -7.91 -5.67
CA ALA A 47 -4.96 -7.51 -7.06
C ALA A 47 -5.68 -6.19 -7.32
N VAL A 48 -5.32 -5.53 -8.43
CA VAL A 48 -6.02 -4.35 -8.93
C VAL A 48 -7.52 -4.64 -9.07
N GLY A 49 -8.34 -3.72 -8.57
CA GLY A 49 -9.80 -3.80 -8.55
C GLY A 49 -10.36 -4.36 -7.25
N GLN A 50 -9.58 -5.07 -6.44
CA GLN A 50 -10.01 -5.57 -5.13
C GLN A 50 -10.00 -4.47 -4.07
N SER A 51 -10.82 -4.66 -3.03
CA SER A 51 -10.97 -3.68 -1.95
C SER A 51 -10.83 -4.33 -0.59
N ILE A 52 -10.37 -3.56 0.38
CA ILE A 52 -10.31 -3.94 1.79
C ILE A 52 -10.97 -2.88 2.67
N ASP A 53 -11.64 -3.37 3.71
CA ASP A 53 -12.10 -2.53 4.81
C ASP A 53 -10.97 -2.41 5.83
N TRP A 54 -10.60 -1.17 6.16
CA TRP A 54 -9.50 -0.86 7.06
C TRP A 54 -9.91 0.21 8.07
N GLN A 55 -9.44 0.08 9.31
CA GLN A 55 -9.52 1.16 10.29
C GLN A 55 -8.17 1.86 10.38
N ALA A 56 -8.13 3.12 9.95
CA ALA A 56 -6.94 3.95 10.08
C ALA A 56 -6.60 4.23 11.56
N PRO A 57 -5.34 4.61 11.85
CA PRO A 57 -4.97 5.13 13.16
C PRO A 57 -5.93 6.25 13.58
N GLY A 58 -6.55 6.12 14.75
CA GLY A 58 -7.61 7.02 15.22
C GLY A 58 -9.04 6.53 14.99
N GLY A 59 -9.24 5.32 14.45
CA GLY A 59 -10.55 4.67 14.34
C GLY A 59 -11.40 5.13 13.14
N ARG A 60 -10.81 5.91 12.21
CA ARG A 60 -11.49 6.34 10.98
C ARG A 60 -11.68 5.11 10.06
N PRO A 61 -12.93 4.76 9.68
CA PRO A 61 -13.18 3.68 8.73
C PRO A 61 -12.75 4.12 7.33
N LEU A 62 -12.09 3.23 6.59
CA LEU A 62 -11.66 3.42 5.21
C LEU A 62 -12.03 2.19 4.40
N ARG A 63 -12.43 2.37 3.14
CA ARG A 63 -12.58 1.28 2.17
C ARG A 63 -11.62 1.50 1.04
N LEU A 64 -10.45 0.89 1.12
CA LEU A 64 -9.39 1.07 0.13
C LEU A 64 -9.58 0.10 -1.03
N ARG A 65 -9.82 0.62 -2.22
CA ARG A 65 -9.79 -0.13 -3.48
C ARG A 65 -8.44 0.01 -4.15
N VAL A 66 -7.78 -1.09 -4.46
CA VAL A 66 -6.51 -1.08 -5.20
C VAL A 66 -6.77 -0.66 -6.64
N ILE A 67 -6.15 0.42 -7.09
CA ILE A 67 -6.27 0.93 -8.46
C ILE A 67 -5.04 0.63 -9.31
N ALA A 68 -3.86 0.54 -8.70
CA ALA A 68 -2.64 0.13 -9.38
C ALA A 68 -1.65 -0.51 -8.39
N VAL A 69 -0.87 -1.47 -8.89
CA VAL A 69 0.26 -2.06 -8.17
C VAL A 69 1.48 -1.99 -9.09
N GLN A 70 2.52 -1.33 -8.62
CA GLN A 70 3.81 -1.21 -9.29
C GLN A 70 4.82 -1.94 -8.42
N ALA A 71 5.37 -3.06 -8.91
CA ALA A 71 6.53 -3.63 -8.27
C ALA A 71 7.67 -2.62 -8.36
N ALA A 72 8.42 -2.40 -7.26
CA ALA A 72 9.71 -1.75 -7.39
C ALA A 72 10.52 -2.59 -8.37
N ASP A 73 10.88 -1.93 -9.45
CA ASP A 73 11.39 -2.56 -10.64
C ASP A 73 12.55 -3.52 -10.30
N ALA A 74 12.49 -4.71 -10.90
CA ALA A 74 13.64 -5.56 -11.06
C ALA A 74 14.67 -4.95 -12.06
N ALA A 75 14.55 -3.67 -12.43
CA ALA A 75 15.49 -2.91 -13.25
C ALA A 75 16.87 -2.65 -12.61
N ALA A 76 17.18 -3.26 -11.47
CA ALA A 76 18.57 -3.45 -11.04
C ALA A 76 19.19 -4.77 -11.55
N ARG A 77 18.49 -5.58 -12.37
CA ARG A 77 18.99 -6.87 -12.90
C ARG A 77 19.31 -6.90 -14.39
N ALA A 78 19.32 -5.76 -15.08
CA ALA A 78 19.76 -5.69 -16.47
C ALA A 78 20.81 -4.59 -16.66
N THR A 79 21.95 -4.74 -15.99
CA THR A 79 23.22 -4.22 -16.52
C THR A 79 24.08 -5.43 -16.84
N ARG A 80 23.98 -5.83 -18.11
CA ARG A 80 24.92 -6.71 -18.79
C ARG A 80 26.14 -5.90 -19.20
#